data_AF-A0A5M6I7R0-F1
#
_entry.id   AF-A0A5M6I7R0-F1
#
_cell.length_a   1.000
_cell.length_b   1.000
_cell.length_c   1.000
_cell.angle_alpha   90.00
_cell.angle_beta   90.00
_cell.angle_gamma   90.00
#
_symmetry.space_group_name_H-M   'P 1'
#
loop_
_entity.id
_entity.type
_entity.pdbx_description
1 polymer ?
#
loop_
_entity_poly.entity_id
_entity_poly.type
_entity_poly.pdbx_seq_one_letter_code
_entity_poly.pdbx_strand_id
1 'polypeptide(L)'
;MPGRKRQADLRVYALGYTFRPRLAHNRHGGRFVAFIPAVSPKAAKRMRLSVRRWRLHRRNDLDLAEIAAWVRPVLMGWVGYYGRFYPSKLR
;
A
#
# COMPACT_ATOMS: atom_id res chain seq x y z
N MET A 1 12.55 30.85 15.15
CA MET A 1 12.20 29.41 15.11
C MET A 1 10.68 29.27 15.22
N PRO A 2 9.90 29.15 14.13
CA PRO A 2 8.45 29.14 14.27
C PRO A 2 7.92 27.76 14.65
N GLY A 3 6.96 27.79 15.57
CA GLY A 3 6.43 26.66 16.34
C GLY A 3 5.84 25.51 15.54
N ARG A 4 6.14 24.30 16.02
CA ARG A 4 5.58 23.03 15.58
C ARG A 4 4.09 22.98 15.98
N LYS A 5 3.20 23.51 15.12
CA LYS A 5 1.75 23.34 15.29
C LYS A 5 1.45 21.84 15.34
N ARG A 6 0.93 21.36 16.47
CA ARG A 6 0.41 20.00 16.61
C ARG A 6 -0.80 19.87 15.68
N GLN A 7 -0.57 19.37 14.47
CA GLN A 7 -1.64 18.96 13.57
C GLN A 7 -2.35 17.78 14.26
N ALA A 8 -3.64 17.90 14.56
CA ALA A 8 -4.43 16.78 15.04
C ALA A 8 -4.28 15.59 14.05
N ASP A 9 -4.01 14.39 14.57
CA ASP A 9 -3.80 13.18 13.77
C ASP A 9 -5.15 12.65 13.26
N LEU A 10 -5.81 13.43 12.40
CA LEU A 10 -7.05 13.07 11.73
C LEU A 10 -6.77 11.93 10.74
N ARG A 11 -7.06 10.71 11.17
CA ARG A 11 -6.96 9.48 10.36
C ARG A 11 -8.34 8.86 10.22
N VAL A 12 -8.73 8.59 8.98
CA VAL A 12 -9.95 7.84 8.67
C VAL A 12 -9.57 6.49 8.10
N TYR A 13 -10.23 5.44 8.56
CA TYR A 13 -10.06 4.07 8.06
C TYR A 13 -11.30 3.65 7.29
N ALA A 14 -11.15 3.38 5.99
CA ALA A 14 -12.23 2.88 5.16
C ALA A 14 -11.67 1.95 4.08
N LEU A 15 -12.38 0.85 3.80
CA LEU A 15 -12.04 -0.09 2.72
C LEU A 15 -10.57 -0.60 2.77
N GLY A 16 -10.00 -0.73 3.96
CA GLY A 16 -8.60 -1.15 4.13
C GLY A 16 -7.55 -0.09 3.80
N TYR A 17 -7.96 1.15 3.55
CA TYR A 17 -7.09 2.33 3.48
C TYR A 17 -7.05 3.09 4.81
N THR A 18 -5.97 3.84 4.99
CA THR A 18 -5.82 4.90 5.97
C THR A 18 -5.65 6.21 5.21
N PHE A 19 -6.66 7.08 5.33
CA PHE A 19 -6.64 8.42 4.81
C PHE A 19 -6.10 9.36 5.88
N ARG A 20 -5.12 10.19 5.52
CA ARG A 20 -4.54 11.21 6.40
C ARG A 20 -4.01 12.37 5.56
N PRO A 21 -3.85 13.58 6.13
CA PRO A 21 -3.21 14.68 5.43
C PRO A 21 -1.77 14.32 5.06
N ARG A 22 -1.41 14.46 3.80
CA ARG A 22 -0.07 14.17 3.26
C ARG A 22 0.35 15.27 2.31
N LEU A 23 1.65 15.58 2.30
CA LEU A 23 2.23 16.46 1.30
C LEU A 23 2.20 15.76 -0.07
N ALA A 24 1.59 16.43 -1.04
CA ALA A 24 1.47 16.03 -2.42
C ALA A 24 2.19 17.06 -3.30
N HIS A 25 2.68 16.61 -4.45
CA HIS A 25 3.24 17.48 -5.47
C HIS A 25 2.23 17.61 -6.60
N ASN A 26 1.99 18.83 -7.06
CA ASN A 26 1.23 19.08 -8.28
C ASN A 26 2.15 18.88 -9.51
N ARG A 27 1.54 18.81 -10.70
CA ARG A 27 2.28 18.65 -11.97
C ARG A 27 3.18 19.85 -12.31
N HIS A 28 3.02 20.97 -11.62
CA HIS A 28 3.73 22.24 -11.80
C HIS A 28 4.82 22.46 -10.72
N GLY A 29 5.18 21.44 -9.95
CA GLY A 29 6.24 21.52 -8.91
C GLY A 29 5.83 22.13 -7.57
N GLY A 30 4.58 22.57 -7.41
CA GLY A 30 4.03 23.10 -6.16
C GLY A 30 3.68 21.99 -5.16
N ARG A 31 3.95 22.24 -3.87
CA ARG A 31 3.60 21.35 -2.76
C ARG A 31 2.27 21.77 -2.13
N PHE A 32 1.38 20.82 -1.91
CA PHE A 32 0.10 21.07 -1.22
C PHE A 32 -0.23 19.91 -0.28
N VAL A 33 -1.08 20.15 0.72
CA VAL A 33 -1.56 19.10 1.63
C VAL A 33 -2.85 18.53 1.06
N ALA A 34 -2.86 17.22 0.80
CA ALA A 34 -4.03 16.48 0.33
C ALA A 34 -4.33 15.30 1.23
N PHE A 35 -5.59 14.90 1.30
CA PHE A 35 -6.03 13.75 2.08
C PHE A 35 -5.88 12.46 1.25
N ILE A 36 -4.64 11.97 1.14
CA ILE A 36 -4.30 10.85 0.25
C ILE A 36 -4.40 9.52 0.99
N PRO A 37 -5.19 8.54 0.50
CA PRO A 37 -5.28 7.22 1.11
C PRO A 37 -3.99 6.44 0.91
N ALA A 38 -3.60 5.63 1.90
CA ALA A 38 -2.59 4.59 1.78
C ALA A 38 -3.10 3.27 2.33
N VAL A 39 -2.47 2.16 1.97
CA VAL A 39 -2.78 0.86 2.59
C VAL A 39 -2.76 0.99 4.11
N SER A 40 -3.83 0.55 4.77
CA SER A 40 -3.89 0.59 6.23
C SER A 40 -2.91 -0.41 6.84
N PRO A 41 -2.37 -0.15 8.04
CA PRO A 41 -1.51 -1.10 8.74
C PRO A 41 -2.17 -2.48 8.92
N LYS A 42 -3.49 -2.50 9.16
CA LYS A 42 -4.29 -3.73 9.28
C LYS A 42 -4.35 -4.49 7.96
N ALA A 43 -4.63 -3.82 6.84
CA ALA A 43 -4.62 -4.44 5.52
C ALA A 43 -3.23 -4.98 5.14
N ALA A 44 -2.18 -4.18 5.34
CA ALA A 44 -0.80 -4.61 5.10
C ALA A 44 -0.39 -5.81 5.96
N LYS A 45 -0.85 -5.90 7.21
CA LYS A 45 -0.66 -7.08 8.07
C LYS A 45 -1.38 -8.31 7.49
N ARG A 46 -2.63 -8.17 7.04
CA ARG A 46 -3.37 -9.29 6.40
C ARG A 46 -2.68 -9.79 5.15
N MET A 47 -2.23 -8.90 4.26
CA MET A 47 -1.51 -9.29 3.03
C MET A 47 -0.25 -10.10 3.35
N ARG A 48 0.59 -9.62 4.28
CA ARG A 48 1.80 -10.34 4.74
C ARG A 48 1.47 -11.70 5.35
N LEU A 49 0.40 -11.79 6.13
CA LEU A 49 -0.04 -13.07 6.71
C LEU A 49 -0.54 -14.04 5.64
N SER A 50 -1.24 -13.56 4.61
CA SER A 50 -1.65 -14.39 3.47
C SER A 50 -0.43 -14.97 2.75
N VAL A 51 0.56 -14.13 2.41
CA VAL A 51 1.81 -14.59 1.79
C VAL A 51 2.53 -15.62 2.66
N ARG A 52 2.62 -15.36 3.98
CA ARG A 52 3.28 -16.28 4.92
C ARG A 52 2.57 -17.64 5.00
N ARG A 53 1.24 -17.66 4.90
CA ARG A 53 0.43 -18.90 4.95
C ARG A 53 0.63 -19.78 3.72
N TRP A 54 1.00 -19.20 2.57
CA TRP A 54 1.30 -19.96 1.37
C TRP A 54 2.46 -20.93 1.56
N ARG A 55 3.38 -20.63 2.49
CA ARG A 55 4.53 -21.49 2.83
C ARG A 55 5.25 -21.94 1.56
N LEU A 56 5.50 -21.00 0.64
CA LEU A 56 6.12 -21.25 -0.67
C LEU A 56 7.43 -22.02 -0.57
N HIS A 57 8.22 -21.75 0.48
CA HIS A 57 9.45 -22.48 0.79
C HIS A 57 9.27 -23.99 1.10
N ARG A 58 8.04 -24.47 1.27
CA ARG A 58 7.71 -25.90 1.48
C ARG A 58 7.01 -26.52 0.27
N ARG A 59 6.80 -25.74 -0.79
CA ARG A 59 6.24 -26.23 -2.04
C ARG A 59 7.38 -26.56 -2.98
N ASN A 60 7.83 -27.81 -2.90
CA ASN A 60 8.84 -28.39 -3.79
C ASN A 60 8.20 -29.14 -4.97
N ASP A 61 6.86 -29.19 -4.99
CA ASP A 61 6.03 -29.83 -6.00
C ASP A 61 5.78 -28.96 -7.23
N LEU A 62 6.20 -27.68 -7.20
CA LEU A 62 5.93 -26.69 -8.24
C LEU A 62 7.24 -26.04 -8.71
N ASP A 63 7.37 -25.84 -10.01
CA ASP A 63 8.42 -25.00 -10.57
C ASP A 63 8.18 -23.51 -10.23
N LEU A 64 9.24 -22.70 -10.32
CA LEU A 64 9.19 -21.27 -10.08
C LEU A 64 8.15 -20.56 -10.98
N ALA A 65 8.02 -21.00 -12.24
CA ALA A 65 7.04 -20.46 -13.16
C ALA A 65 5.60 -20.72 -12.69
N GLU A 66 5.33 -21.90 -12.15
CA GLU A 66 4.02 -22.30 -11.62
C GLU A 66 3.69 -21.55 -10.33
N ILE A 67 4.67 -21.39 -9.44
CA ILE A 67 4.55 -20.55 -8.25
C ILE A 67 4.22 -19.10 -8.66
N ALA A 68 4.91 -18.58 -9.67
CA ALA A 68 4.64 -17.23 -10.16
C ALA A 68 3.22 -17.13 -10.75
N ALA A 69 2.80 -18.10 -11.57
CA ALA A 69 1.46 -18.14 -12.14
C ALA A 69 0.37 -18.16 -11.07
N TRP A 70 0.59 -18.93 -9.99
CA TRP A 70 -0.33 -19.03 -8.86
C TRP A 70 -0.42 -17.73 -8.04
N VAL A 71 0.72 -17.07 -7.78
CA VAL A 71 0.79 -15.86 -6.95
C VAL A 71 0.35 -14.59 -7.70
N ARG A 72 0.60 -14.52 -9.01
CA ARG A 72 0.38 -13.32 -9.85
C ARG A 72 -1.02 -12.72 -9.69
N PRO A 73 -2.14 -13.46 -9.79
CA PRO A 73 -3.48 -12.88 -9.69
C PRO A 73 -3.73 -12.15 -8.37
N VAL A 74 -3.24 -12.70 -7.25
CA VAL A 74 -3.43 -12.09 -5.92
C VAL A 74 -2.61 -10.81 -5.79
N LEU A 75 -1.35 -10.83 -6.23
CA LEU A 75 -0.49 -9.64 -6.20
C LEU A 75 -1.03 -8.54 -7.10
N MET A 76 -1.48 -8.89 -8.31
CA MET A 76 -2.08 -7.93 -9.25
C MET A 76 -3.38 -7.35 -8.70
N GLY A 77 -4.19 -8.14 -8.00
CA GLY A 77 -5.37 -7.64 -7.28
C GLY A 77 -4.99 -6.61 -6.21
N TRP A 78 -3.95 -6.85 -5.42
CA TRP A 78 -3.49 -5.88 -4.42
C TRP A 78 -2.87 -4.62 -5.03
N VAL A 79 -2.08 -4.75 -6.10
CA VAL A 79 -1.49 -3.62 -6.82
C VAL A 79 -2.58 -2.79 -7.50
N GLY A 80 -3.53 -3.43 -8.19
CA GLY A 80 -4.65 -2.75 -8.83
C GLY A 80 -5.54 -2.04 -7.82
N TYR A 81 -5.81 -2.69 -6.67
CA TYR A 81 -6.60 -2.09 -5.61
C TYR A 81 -5.83 -0.94 -4.94
N TYR A 82 -4.70 -1.21 -4.27
CA TYR A 82 -3.99 -0.26 -3.41
C TYR A 82 -3.05 0.71 -4.14
N GLY A 83 -2.65 0.42 -5.39
CA GLY A 83 -1.65 1.17 -6.14
C GLY A 83 -2.15 2.48 -6.75
N ARG A 84 -3.47 2.69 -6.85
CA ARG A 84 -4.08 3.85 -7.55
C ARG A 84 -3.67 5.22 -6.98
N PHE A 85 -3.23 5.28 -5.72
CA PHE A 85 -2.97 6.54 -5.02
C PHE A 85 -1.49 6.85 -4.77
N TYR A 86 -0.55 5.96 -5.15
CA TYR A 86 0.91 6.20 -5.06
C TYR A 86 1.69 5.76 -6.31
N PRO A 87 1.34 6.24 -7.52
CA PRO A 87 2.14 5.95 -8.70
C PRO A 87 3.60 6.44 -8.57
N SER A 88 3.85 7.54 -7.84
CA SER A 88 5.19 8.11 -7.63
C SER A 88 6.09 7.36 -6.64
N LYS A 89 5.59 6.30 -5.99
CA LYS A 89 6.39 5.40 -5.13
C LYS A 89 6.71 4.07 -5.83
N LEU A 90 6.33 3.93 -7.10
CA LEU A 90 6.53 2.74 -7.92
C LEU A 90 7.46 2.99 -9.13
N ARG A 91 8.06 4.18 -9.24
CA ARG A 91 9.04 4.55 -10.27
C ARG A 91 10.42 4.72 -9.66
#